data_AF-A0A939YJU6-F1
#
_entry.id   AF-A0A939YJU6-F1
#
_cell.length_a   1.000
_cell.length_b   1.000
_cell.length_c   1.000
_cell.angle_alpha   90.00
_cell.angle_beta   90.00
_cell.angle_gamma   90.00
#
_symmetry.space_group_name_H-M   'P 1'
#
loop_
_entity.id
_entity.type
_entity.pdbx_description
1 polymer ?
#
loop_
_entity_poly.entity_id
_entity_poly.type
_entity_poly.pdbx_seq_one_letter_code
_entity_poly.pdbx_strand_id
1 'polypeptide(L)' 'MALLKSLFPFSFGCTGNVVKLIISILIYIVIGVIGGIIIGFLAGIAYVGWLFAIIGGLLDLYCVIGIILAILNFLKIV' A
#
# COMPACT_ATOMS: atom_id res chain seq x y z
N MET A 1 -18.28 0.25 0.05
CA MET A 1 -17.44 0.93 1.08
C MET A 1 -16.90 -0.01 2.16
N ALA A 2 -17.66 -1.00 2.64
CA ALA A 2 -17.17 -1.91 3.70
C ALA A 2 -15.91 -2.70 3.32
N LEU A 3 -15.85 -3.26 2.10
CA LEU A 3 -14.69 -4.05 1.68
C LEU A 3 -13.44 -3.20 1.43
N LEU A 4 -13.60 -2.00 0.86
CA LEU A 4 -12.50 -1.06 0.67
C LEU A 4 -11.93 -0.57 2.01
N LYS A 5 -12.78 -0.35 3.02
CA LYS A 5 -12.37 0.05 4.36
C LYS A 5 -11.67 -1.08 5.12
N SER A 6 -12.02 -2.33 4.83
CA SER A 6 -11.35 -3.50 5.38
C SER A 6 -10.01 -3.79 4.71
N LEU A 7 -9.92 -3.56 3.39
CA LEU A 7 -8.69 -3.75 2.61
C LEU A 7 -7.71 -2.59 2.81
N PHE A 8 -8.20 -1.36 3.00
CA PHE A 8 -7.39 -0.14 3.12
C PHE A 8 -7.80 0.69 4.35
N PRO A 9 -7.63 0.16 5.58
CA PRO A 9 -8.12 0.79 6.81
C PRO A 9 -7.47 2.16 7.08
N PHE A 10 -6.24 2.37 6.61
CA PHE A 10 -5.50 3.62 6.81
C PHE A 10 -5.95 4.76 5.88
N SER A 11 -6.39 4.45 4.66
CA SER A 11 -6.83 5.45 3.68
C SER A 11 -8.16 6.12 4.04
N PHE A 12 -9.05 5.42 4.78
CA PHE A 12 -10.42 5.87 5.05
C PHE A 12 -10.61 6.70 6.34
N GLY A 13 -9.52 7.14 6.97
CA GLY A 13 -9.55 8.00 8.18
C GLY A 13 -9.07 9.44 7.96
N CYS A 14 -8.81 9.84 6.71
CA CYS A 14 -8.04 11.03 6.36
C CYS A 14 -8.87 12.30 6.13
N THR A 15 -10.18 12.26 6.35
CA THR A 15 -11.09 13.35 5.99
C THR A 15 -10.71 14.68 6.65
N GLY A 16 -10.32 15.66 5.83
CA GLY A 16 -10.13 17.05 6.22
C GLY A 16 -8.84 17.41 6.98
N ASN A 17 -7.89 16.47 7.13
CA ASN A 17 -6.67 16.73 7.89
C ASN A 17 -5.43 16.25 7.14
N VAL A 18 -4.62 17.20 6.64
CA VAL A 18 -3.47 16.95 5.75
C VAL A 18 -2.42 16.07 6.43
N VAL A 19 -2.29 16.19 7.75
CA VAL A 19 -1.39 15.36 8.58
C VAL A 19 -1.80 13.88 8.51
N LYS A 20 -3.10 13.58 8.54
CA LYS A 20 -3.60 12.20 8.46
C LYS A 20 -3.38 11.59 7.07
N LEU A 21 -3.55 12.39 6.01
CA LEU A 21 -3.22 11.99 4.64
C LEU A 21 -1.74 11.61 4.53
N ILE A 22 -0.85 12.49 5.02
CA ILE A 22 0.60 12.25 5.01
C ILE A 22 0.94 10.97 5.77
N ILE A 23 0.39 10.77 6.98
CA ILE A 23 0.61 9.55 7.77
C ILE A 23 0.14 8.30 7.02
N SER A 24 -1.04 8.32 6.39
CA SER A 24 -1.55 7.17 5.64
C SER A 24 -0.63 6.83 4.46
N ILE A 25 -0.19 7.84 3.69
CA ILE A 25 0.77 7.65 2.58
C ILE A 25 2.08 7.08 3.12
N LEU A 26 2.59 7.61 4.24
CA LEU A 26 3.82 7.15 4.88
C LEU A 26 3.72 5.68 5.29
N ILE A 27 2.58 5.25 5.83
CA ILE A 27 2.33 3.84 6.19
C ILE A 27 2.38 2.94 4.94
N TYR A 28 1.74 3.33 3.84
CA TYR A 28 1.81 2.55 2.59
C TYR A 28 3.23 2.49 2.02
N ILE A 29 3.98 3.59 2.07
CA ILE A 29 5.39 3.61 1.66
C ILE A 29 6.23 2.67 2.53
N VAL A 30 6.05 2.72 3.86
CA VAL A 30 6.80 1.86 4.79
C VAL A 30 6.49 0.39 4.56
N ILE A 31 5.21 0.04 4.34
CA ILE A 31 4.81 -1.34 4.02
C ILE A 31 5.40 -1.79 2.67
N GLY A 32 5.36 -0.93 1.65
CA GLY A 32 5.94 -1.21 0.34
C GLY A 32 7.45 -1.42 0.41
N VAL A 33 8.18 -0.59 1.15
CA VAL A 33 9.62 -0.71 1.34
C VAL A 33 9.99 -1.98 2.12
N ILE A 34 9.32 -2.24 3.25
CA ILE A 34 9.58 -3.44 4.06
C ILE A 34 9.28 -4.70 3.24
N GLY A 35 8.14 -4.75 2.57
CA GLY A 35 7.78 -5.89 1.73
C GLY A 35 8.72 -6.04 0.54
N GLY A 36 9.11 -4.95 -0.13
CA GLY A 36 10.10 -4.96 -1.20
C GLY A 36 11.47 -5.50 -0.76
N ILE A 37 11.93 -5.13 0.44
CA ILE A 37 13.18 -5.66 1.02
C ILE A 37 13.06 -7.17 1.29
N ILE A 38 11.97 -7.61 1.91
CA ILE A 38 11.75 -9.04 2.21
C ILE A 38 11.68 -9.85 0.91
N ILE A 39 10.93 -9.37 -0.07
CA ILE A 39 10.74 -10.01 -1.37
C ILE A 39 12.05 -10.02 -2.15
N GLY A 40 12.80 -8.92 -2.16
CA GLY A 40 14.10 -8.83 -2.81
C GLY A 40 15.14 -9.76 -2.19
N PHE A 41 15.15 -9.88 -0.86
CA PHE A 41 16.02 -10.81 -0.15
C PHE A 41 15.69 -12.27 -0.49
N LEU A 42 14.40 -12.59 -0.63
CA LEU A 42 13.92 -13.93 -0.90
C LEU A 42 13.97 -14.31 -2.40
N ALA A 43 13.95 -13.31 -3.29
CA ALA A 43 14.12 -13.47 -4.73
C ALA A 43 15.56 -13.84 -5.15
N GLY A 44 16.54 -13.69 -4.25
CA GLY A 44 17.90 -14.20 -4.46
C GLY A 44 17.97 -15.74 -4.60
N ILE A 45 16.91 -16.46 -4.22
CA ILE A 45 16.80 -17.90 -4.42
C ILE A 45 16.21 -18.18 -5.82
N ALA A 46 17.06 -18.65 -6.73
CA ALA A 46 16.79 -18.81 -8.17
C ALA A 46 15.49 -19.56 -8.53
N TYR A 47 15.00 -20.46 -7.68
CA TYR A 47 13.78 -21.23 -7.92
C TYR A 47 12.48 -20.53 -7.49
N VAL A 48 12.54 -19.52 -6.61
CA VAL A 48 11.35 -18.85 -6.05
C VAL A 48 11.25 -17.38 -6.48
N GLY A 49 12.29 -16.84 -7.12
CA GLY A 49 12.34 -15.43 -7.53
C GLY A 49 11.18 -14.97 -8.42
N TRP A 50 10.66 -15.82 -9.31
CA TRP A 50 9.51 -15.49 -10.16
C TRP A 50 8.21 -15.34 -9.35
N LEU A 51 8.01 -16.17 -8.34
CA LEU A 51 6.83 -16.15 -7.48
C LEU A 51 6.87 -14.92 -6.56
N PHE A 52 8.06 -14.59 -6.05
CA PHE A 52 8.30 -13.35 -5.30
C PHE A 52 8.18 -12.09 -6.16
N ALA A 53 8.59 -12.12 -7.43
CA ALA A 53 8.38 -11.01 -8.36
C ALA A 53 6.88 -10.71 -8.58
N ILE A 54 6.05 -11.76 -8.70
CA ILE A 54 4.58 -11.61 -8.82
C ILE A 54 4.01 -11.01 -7.53
N ILE A 55 4.39 -11.53 -6.36
CA ILE A 55 3.92 -11.01 -5.05
C ILE A 55 4.38 -9.57 -4.84
N GLY A 56 5.61 -9.24 -5.22
CA GLY A 56 6.18 -7.89 -5.14
C GLY A 56 5.43 -6.91 -6.02
N GLY A 57 5.15 -7.29 -7.27
CA GLY A 57 4.30 -6.50 -8.16
C GLY A 57 2.89 -6.30 -7.59
N LEU A 58 2.31 -7.32 -6.97
CA LEU A 58 0.99 -7.22 -6.34
C LEU A 58 0.99 -6.30 -5.12
N LEU A 59 2.06 -6.35 -4.31
CA LEU A 59 2.23 -5.49 -3.14
C LEU A 59 2.46 -4.03 -3.55
N ASP A 60 3.22 -3.79 -4.61
CA ASP A 60 3.43 -2.45 -5.16
C ASP A 60 2.12 -1.86 -5.67
N LEU A 61 1.36 -2.64 -6.46
CA LEU A 61 0.02 -2.25 -6.91
C LEU A 61 -0.90 -1.93 -5.74
N TYR A 62 -0.89 -2.75 -4.69
CA TYR A 62 -1.66 -2.51 -3.47
C TYR A 62 -1.26 -1.19 -2.79
N CYS A 63 0.04 -0.90 -2.68
CA CYS A 63 0.51 0.36 -2.11
C CYS A 63 0.07 1.56 -2.94
N VAL A 64 0.20 1.50 -4.27
CA VAL A 64 -0.25 2.54 -5.20
C VAL A 64 -1.75 2.79 -5.07
N ILE A 65 -2.56 1.72 -5.05
CA ILE A 65 -4.02 1.82 -4.86
C ILE A 65 -4.36 2.43 -3.50
N GLY A 66 -3.66 2.04 -2.43
CA GLY A 66 -3.83 2.60 -1.09
C GLY A 66 -3.56 4.10 -1.02
N ILE A 67 -2.52 4.57 -1.69
CA ILE A 67 -2.16 6.00 -1.81
C ILE A 67 -3.25 6.75 -2.57
N ILE A 68 -3.70 6.23 -3.72
CA ILE A 68 -4.76 6.85 -4.54
C ILE A 68 -6.07 6.95 -3.72
N LEU A 69 -6.42 5.90 -2.98
CA LEU A 69 -7.59 5.89 -2.10
C LEU A 69 -7.48 6.90 -0.95
N ALA A 70 -6.29 7.08 -0.38
CA ALA A 70 -6.07 8.08 0.66
C ALA A 70 -6.29 9.51 0.10
N ILE A 71 -5.80 9.78 -1.12
CA ILE A 71 -6.00 11.06 -1.81
C ILE A 71 -7.49 11.29 -2.10
N LEU A 72 -8.19 10.29 -2.64
CA LEU A 72 -9.61 10.39 -2.95
C LEU A 72 -10.48 10.59 -1.70
N ASN A 73 -10.15 9.92 -0.58
CA ASN A 73 -10.84 10.11 0.70
C ASN A 73 -10.57 11.51 1.30
N PHE A 74 -9.35 12.02 1.15
CA PHE A 74 -9.01 13.38 1.55
C PHE A 74 -9.79 14.43 0.76
N LEU A 75 -9.99 14.19 -0.54
CA LEU A 75 -10.84 15.01 -1.42
C LEU A 75 -12.35 14.84 -1.16
N LYS A 76 -12.76 13.99 -0.21
CA LYS A 76 -14.17 13.64 0.08
C LYS A 76 -14.94 13.10 -1.15
N ILE A 77 -14.24 12.50 -2.10
CA ILE A 77 -14.85 11.88 -3.29
C ILE A 77 -15.36 10.47 -2.95
N VAL A 78 -14.75 9.81 -1.95
CA VAL A 78 -15.08 8.44 -1.47
C VAL A 78 -14.95 8.28 0.04
#